data_AF-A0A960K4R0-F1
#
_entry.id   AF-A0A960K4R0-F1
#
_cell.length_a   1.000
_cell.length_b   1.000
_cell.length_c   1.000
_cell.angle_alpha   90.00
_cell.angle_beta   90.00
_cell.angle_gamma   90.00
#
_symmetry.space_group_name_H-M   'P 1'
#
loop_
_entity.id
_entity.type
_entity.pdbx_description
1 polymer ?
#
loop_
_entity_poly.entity_id
_entity_poly.type
_entity_poly.pdbx_seq_one_letter_code
_entity_poly.pdbx_strand_id
1 'polypeptide(L)'
;QRVTNRDTTPKETTYSHLLSDELSRVEKQEGFSFNVGLLTPNKAQLYVSVVSPGDFRAQLRSGYHWKDPGVPGAHGEFTHRIQWYILARSGVFPRGTLVRLFKAAGRPEWVADVDPPVNGADEIDLWQILCDRDRYGGANPIVPKADSAADFRCPEHFGEYASGTLDPGTYPILRGFLEARFRKRQNWNVTDYVAKKLFHQPFNALIPDQRYQVYAVIGNRALICANKYGVPYEALNPNQKNWVDAAMGKGILRWN
;
A
#
# COMPACT_ATOMS: atom_id res chain seq x y z
N GLN A 1 28.02 38.82 -10.07
CA GLN A 1 27.06 37.87 -10.66
C GLN A 1 27.20 36.53 -9.95
N ARG A 2 26.18 36.09 -9.19
CA ARG A 2 26.18 34.76 -8.55
C ARG A 2 25.69 33.74 -9.57
N VAL A 3 26.58 32.85 -10.01
CA VAL A 3 26.23 31.68 -10.82
C VAL A 3 25.56 30.67 -9.90
N THR A 4 24.23 30.57 -9.99
CA THR A 4 23.50 29.45 -9.39
C THR A 4 23.67 28.25 -10.30
N ASN A 5 24.49 27.28 -9.90
CA ASN A 5 24.49 25.95 -10.47
C ASN A 5 23.11 25.32 -10.23
N ARG A 6 22.23 25.43 -11.23
CA ARG A 6 21.06 24.56 -11.32
C ARG A 6 21.59 23.22 -11.79
N ASP A 7 21.59 22.26 -10.88
CA ASP A 7 21.80 20.85 -11.19
C ASP A 7 20.70 20.43 -12.18
N THR A 8 21.06 20.37 -13.46
CA THR A 8 20.19 19.92 -14.57
C THR A 8 20.45 18.45 -14.89
N THR A 9 20.64 17.61 -13.88
CA THR A 9 20.53 16.17 -14.08
C THR A 9 19.11 15.88 -14.58
N PRO A 10 18.94 15.30 -15.79
CA PRO A 10 17.64 14.90 -16.27
C PRO A 10 17.03 13.96 -15.23
N LYS A 11 15.89 14.33 -14.63
CA LYS A 11 15.13 13.41 -13.78
C LYS A 11 14.93 12.14 -14.60
N GLU A 12 15.37 10.98 -14.11
CA GLU A 12 15.06 9.67 -14.68
C GLU A 12 13.53 9.47 -14.71
N THR A 13 12.83 10.05 -15.69
CA THR A 13 11.38 10.27 -15.57
C THR A 13 10.49 9.34 -16.39
N THR A 14 11.01 8.49 -17.27
CA THR A 14 10.09 7.87 -18.24
C THR A 14 9.55 6.50 -17.83
N TYR A 15 10.28 5.69 -17.05
CA TYR A 15 9.88 4.29 -16.79
C TYR A 15 9.51 3.99 -15.33
N SER A 16 9.89 4.84 -14.37
CA SER A 16 9.79 4.53 -12.93
C SER A 16 8.36 4.31 -12.41
N HIS A 17 7.35 4.72 -13.18
CA HIS A 17 5.93 4.61 -12.83
C HIS A 17 5.14 3.59 -13.66
N LEU A 18 5.69 3.05 -14.75
CA LEU A 18 4.93 2.25 -15.72
C LEU A 18 4.20 1.06 -15.09
N LEU A 19 4.88 0.26 -14.26
CA LEU A 19 4.22 -0.85 -13.57
C LEU A 19 3.05 -0.36 -12.70
N SER A 20 3.27 0.70 -11.92
CA SER A 20 2.22 1.25 -11.07
C SER A 20 1.06 1.82 -11.88
N ASP A 21 1.33 2.40 -13.04
CA ASP A 21 0.32 3.02 -13.90
C ASP A 21 -0.50 1.95 -14.62
N GLU A 22 0.14 0.90 -15.13
CA GLU A 22 -0.52 -0.24 -15.76
C GLU A 22 -1.42 -1.01 -14.78
N LEU A 23 -0.91 -1.29 -13.57
CA LEU A 23 -1.72 -1.89 -12.50
C LEU A 23 -2.94 -1.01 -12.18
N SER A 24 -2.72 0.31 -12.03
CA SER A 24 -3.82 1.24 -11.74
C SER A 24 -4.84 1.31 -12.87
N ARG A 25 -4.39 1.21 -14.13
CA ARG A 25 -5.27 1.20 -15.30
C ARG A 25 -6.21 -0.01 -15.29
N VAL A 26 -5.68 -1.20 -15.03
CA VAL A 26 -6.48 -2.44 -14.99
C VAL A 26 -7.43 -2.47 -13.79
N GLU A 27 -6.94 -2.08 -12.62
CA GLU A 27 -7.76 -1.93 -11.41
C GLU A 27 -8.96 -0.99 -11.66
N LYS A 28 -8.75 0.17 -12.32
CA LYS A 28 -9.87 1.05 -12.71
C LYS A 28 -10.85 0.38 -13.66
N GLN A 29 -10.37 -0.42 -14.62
CA GLN A 29 -11.23 -1.13 -15.55
C GLN A 29 -12.11 -2.15 -14.82
N GLU A 30 -11.57 -2.81 -13.79
CA GLU A 30 -12.30 -3.73 -12.91
C GLU A 30 -13.19 -3.03 -11.86
N GLY A 31 -13.15 -1.70 -11.77
CA GLY A 31 -14.00 -0.91 -10.89
C GLY A 31 -13.47 -0.72 -9.47
N PHE A 32 -12.16 -0.93 -9.25
CA PHE A 32 -11.51 -0.60 -7.99
C PHE A 32 -11.53 0.91 -7.72
N SER A 33 -11.52 1.26 -6.43
CA SER A 33 -11.55 2.63 -5.96
C SER A 33 -10.15 3.22 -5.89
N PHE A 34 -10.05 4.51 -6.23
CA PHE A 34 -8.80 5.27 -6.22
C PHE A 34 -8.99 6.59 -5.49
N ASN A 35 -7.91 7.09 -4.88
CA ASN A 35 -7.97 8.40 -4.25
C ASN A 35 -8.18 9.49 -5.30
N VAL A 36 -9.08 10.41 -4.95
CA VAL A 36 -9.39 11.63 -5.72
C VAL A 36 -8.63 12.85 -5.19
N GLY A 37 -7.65 12.66 -4.28
CA GLY A 37 -6.90 13.75 -3.67
C GLY A 37 -6.09 14.60 -4.67
N LEU A 38 -6.06 15.92 -4.44
CA LEU A 38 -5.45 16.96 -5.30
C LEU A 38 -3.97 16.73 -5.66
N LEU A 39 -3.21 16.02 -4.82
CA LEU A 39 -1.77 15.87 -4.98
C LEU A 39 -1.36 14.58 -5.72
N THR A 40 -2.20 13.54 -5.70
CA THR A 40 -1.96 12.28 -6.42
C THR A 40 -3.28 11.63 -6.87
N PRO A 41 -4.02 12.26 -7.80
CA PRO A 41 -5.23 11.64 -8.33
C PRO A 41 -4.88 10.31 -8.98
N ASN A 42 -5.77 9.32 -8.84
CA ASN A 42 -5.67 8.03 -9.51
C ASN A 42 -4.49 7.12 -9.11
N LYS A 43 -3.90 7.32 -7.92
CA LYS A 43 -2.86 6.43 -7.41
C LYS A 43 -3.40 5.53 -6.30
N ALA A 44 -2.94 4.28 -6.31
CA ALA A 44 -3.17 3.33 -5.22
C ALA A 44 -2.68 3.91 -3.89
N GLN A 45 -3.35 3.50 -2.82
CA GLN A 45 -3.05 3.88 -1.45
C GLN A 45 -1.67 3.37 -1.02
N LEU A 46 -1.14 3.90 0.08
CA LEU A 46 0.16 3.48 0.59
C LEU A 46 0.05 3.12 2.06
N TYR A 47 0.53 1.91 2.38
CA TYR A 47 0.71 1.47 3.75
C TYR A 47 2.15 1.57 4.18
N VAL A 48 2.42 2.47 5.12
CA VAL A 48 3.77 2.69 5.64
C VAL A 48 4.08 1.83 6.87
N SER A 49 3.09 1.13 7.41
CA SER A 49 3.22 0.14 8.48
C SER A 49 2.03 -0.82 8.48
N VAL A 50 2.11 -1.86 9.31
CA VAL A 50 1.04 -2.85 9.50
C VAL A 50 -0.21 -2.15 10.05
N VAL A 51 -1.31 -2.25 9.32
CA VAL A 51 -2.61 -1.64 9.64
C VAL A 51 -3.39 -2.54 10.60
N SER A 52 -4.31 -1.97 11.41
CA SER A 52 -5.17 -2.81 12.25
C SER A 52 -6.07 -3.72 11.39
N PRO A 53 -6.44 -4.92 11.84
CA PRO A 53 -7.34 -5.80 11.07
C PRO A 53 -8.67 -5.11 10.71
N GLY A 54 -9.23 -4.33 11.62
CA GLY A 54 -10.46 -3.57 11.39
C GLY A 54 -10.34 -2.54 10.27
N ASP A 55 -9.27 -1.74 10.28
CA ASP A 55 -9.01 -0.71 9.26
C ASP A 55 -8.68 -1.35 7.91
N PHE A 56 -7.90 -2.44 7.92
CA PHE A 56 -7.58 -3.21 6.72
C PHE A 56 -8.85 -3.73 6.05
N ARG A 57 -9.74 -4.37 6.84
CA ARG A 57 -11.04 -4.83 6.35
C ARG A 57 -11.91 -3.69 5.84
N ALA A 58 -11.91 -2.53 6.51
CA ALA A 58 -12.64 -1.35 6.04
C ALA A 58 -12.14 -0.85 4.68
N GLN A 59 -10.82 -0.89 4.44
CA GLN A 59 -10.23 -0.57 3.16
C GLN A 59 -10.66 -1.57 2.07
N LEU A 60 -10.59 -2.87 2.35
CA LEU A 60 -11.03 -3.91 1.42
C LEU A 60 -12.48 -3.68 0.98
N ARG A 61 -13.40 -3.46 1.95
CA ARG A 61 -14.81 -3.14 1.66
C ARG A 61 -15.00 -1.87 0.83
N SER A 62 -14.09 -0.91 0.99
CA SER A 62 -14.08 0.33 0.21
C SER A 62 -13.52 0.12 -1.21
N GLY A 63 -12.84 -1.00 -1.48
CA GLY A 63 -12.31 -1.34 -2.80
C GLY A 63 -11.02 -0.62 -3.16
N TYR A 64 -10.29 -0.08 -2.17
CA TYR A 64 -9.02 0.58 -2.41
C TYR A 64 -7.88 -0.43 -2.38
N HIS A 65 -7.12 -0.50 -3.48
CA HIS A 65 -5.83 -1.19 -3.47
C HIS A 65 -4.73 -0.30 -2.87
N TRP A 66 -3.69 -0.93 -2.34
CA TRP A 66 -2.52 -0.27 -1.79
C TRP A 66 -1.22 -0.82 -2.35
N LYS A 67 -0.16 -0.06 -2.14
CA LYS A 67 1.23 -0.53 -2.21
C LYS A 67 1.69 -0.89 -0.81
N ASP A 68 2.47 -1.95 -0.72
CA ASP A 68 2.97 -2.48 0.54
C ASP A 68 4.49 -2.32 0.70
N PRO A 69 4.99 -1.09 0.93
CA PRO A 69 6.40 -0.88 1.24
C PRO A 69 6.74 -1.27 2.69
N GLY A 70 5.74 -1.56 3.53
CA GLY A 70 5.90 -1.78 4.97
C GLY A 70 6.31 -3.19 5.35
N VAL A 71 5.99 -4.18 4.50
CA VAL A 71 6.36 -5.58 4.73
C VAL A 71 7.80 -5.84 4.20
N PRO A 72 8.66 -6.56 4.96
CA PRO A 72 10.03 -6.85 4.58
C PRO A 72 10.16 -7.40 3.16
N GLY A 73 11.32 -7.14 2.54
CA GLY A 73 11.50 -7.18 1.09
C GLY A 73 11.22 -8.49 0.33
N ALA A 74 10.92 -9.61 1.01
CA ALA A 74 10.45 -10.84 0.37
C ALA A 74 8.99 -10.75 -0.12
N HIS A 75 8.17 -9.93 0.53
CA HIS A 75 6.73 -9.83 0.25
C HIS A 75 6.40 -8.83 -0.88
N GLY A 76 7.27 -7.86 -1.17
CA GLY A 76 7.26 -6.99 -2.37
C GLY A 76 6.17 -5.90 -2.44
N GLU A 77 6.55 -4.65 -2.75
CA GLU A 77 5.67 -3.45 -2.76
C GLU A 77 4.39 -3.57 -3.64
N PHE A 78 4.43 -4.42 -4.66
CA PHE A 78 3.36 -4.56 -5.66
C PHE A 78 2.73 -5.95 -5.72
N THR A 79 3.15 -6.89 -4.87
CA THR A 79 2.81 -8.31 -5.02
C THR A 79 1.31 -8.56 -5.07
N HIS A 80 0.53 -8.06 -4.10
CA HIS A 80 -0.92 -8.22 -4.12
C HIS A 80 -1.56 -7.58 -5.35
N ARG A 81 -1.15 -6.37 -5.72
CA ARG A 81 -1.66 -5.71 -6.93
C ARG A 81 -1.40 -6.56 -8.19
N ILE A 82 -0.25 -7.22 -8.26
CA ILE A 82 0.09 -8.10 -9.38
C ILE A 82 -0.73 -9.40 -9.33
N GLN A 83 -0.93 -10.03 -8.16
CA GLN A 83 -1.81 -11.18 -8.02
C GLN A 83 -3.23 -10.87 -8.55
N TRP A 84 -3.80 -9.74 -8.14
CA TRP A 84 -5.11 -9.28 -8.60
C TRP A 84 -5.12 -8.88 -10.09
N TYR A 85 -4.03 -8.30 -10.60
CA TYR A 85 -3.87 -8.04 -12.04
C TYR A 85 -3.90 -9.33 -12.86
N ILE A 86 -3.22 -10.39 -12.41
CA ILE A 86 -3.22 -11.69 -13.11
C ILE A 86 -4.65 -12.23 -13.18
N LEU A 87 -5.39 -12.20 -12.07
CA LEU A 87 -6.80 -12.60 -12.06
C LEU A 87 -7.64 -11.78 -13.03
N ALA A 88 -7.45 -10.46 -13.07
CA ALA A 88 -8.15 -9.56 -13.99
C ALA A 88 -7.85 -9.84 -15.46
N ARG A 89 -6.63 -10.27 -15.76
CA ARG A 89 -6.19 -10.57 -17.12
C ARG A 89 -6.37 -12.02 -17.54
N SER A 90 -6.73 -12.91 -16.62
CA SER A 90 -6.93 -14.34 -16.89
C SER A 90 -8.09 -14.65 -17.85
N GLY A 91 -9.07 -13.73 -17.97
CA GLY A 91 -10.30 -13.93 -18.74
C GLY A 91 -11.31 -14.88 -18.08
N VAL A 92 -11.00 -15.40 -16.88
CA VAL A 92 -11.87 -16.34 -16.15
C VAL A 92 -13.06 -15.63 -15.49
N PHE A 93 -12.85 -14.39 -15.05
CA PHE A 93 -13.86 -13.64 -14.29
C PHE A 93 -14.57 -12.61 -15.18
N PRO A 94 -15.91 -12.52 -15.11
CA PRO A 94 -16.62 -11.41 -15.72
C PRO A 94 -16.19 -10.08 -15.08
N ARG A 95 -16.13 -9.03 -15.89
CA ARG A 95 -15.73 -7.68 -15.47
C ARG A 95 -16.47 -7.23 -14.22
N GLY A 96 -15.75 -6.66 -13.26
CA GLY A 96 -16.31 -6.17 -12.00
C GLY A 96 -16.57 -7.27 -10.95
N THR A 97 -16.39 -8.55 -11.29
CA THR A 97 -16.47 -9.63 -10.30
C THR A 97 -15.31 -9.56 -9.31
N LEU A 98 -14.11 -9.21 -9.77
CA LEU A 98 -12.93 -9.14 -8.93
C LEU A 98 -13.04 -8.05 -7.86
N VAL A 99 -13.51 -6.84 -8.21
CA VAL A 99 -13.71 -5.81 -7.18
C VAL A 99 -14.79 -6.22 -6.17
N ARG A 100 -15.81 -6.99 -6.58
CA ARG A 100 -16.81 -7.52 -5.64
C ARG A 100 -16.19 -8.55 -4.70
N LEU A 101 -15.36 -9.47 -5.21
CA LEU A 101 -14.65 -10.45 -4.40
C LEU A 101 -13.67 -9.77 -3.44
N PHE A 102 -12.92 -8.78 -3.91
CA PHE A 102 -12.02 -7.95 -3.10
C PHE A 102 -12.77 -7.28 -1.94
N LYS A 103 -13.92 -6.65 -2.23
CA LYS A 103 -14.78 -6.04 -1.21
C LYS A 103 -15.39 -7.07 -0.26
N ALA A 104 -15.72 -8.26 -0.75
CA ALA A 104 -16.24 -9.35 0.05
C ALA A 104 -15.21 -9.85 1.07
N ALA A 105 -13.93 -9.91 0.70
CA ALA A 105 -12.85 -10.34 1.60
C ALA A 105 -12.70 -9.45 2.85
N GLY A 106 -13.19 -8.21 2.81
CA GLY A 106 -13.20 -7.32 3.97
C GLY A 106 -14.43 -7.42 4.87
N ARG A 107 -15.40 -8.31 4.60
CA ARG A 107 -16.64 -8.34 5.37
C ARG A 107 -16.54 -9.29 6.58
N PRO A 108 -17.17 -8.95 7.71
CA PRO A 108 -17.06 -9.74 8.94
C PRO A 108 -17.64 -11.15 8.80
N GLU A 109 -18.61 -11.39 7.91
CA GLU A 109 -19.16 -12.74 7.69
C GLU A 109 -18.15 -13.73 7.06
N TRP A 110 -17.03 -13.24 6.54
CA TRP A 110 -15.95 -14.04 5.96
C TRP A 110 -14.72 -14.11 6.87
N VAL A 111 -14.91 -13.84 8.15
CA VAL A 111 -13.91 -13.98 9.21
C VAL A 111 -14.32 -15.17 10.07
N ALA A 112 -13.39 -16.08 10.31
CA ALA A 112 -13.57 -17.22 11.18
C ALA A 112 -12.69 -17.05 12.42
N ASP A 113 -13.30 -17.18 13.59
CA ASP A 113 -12.57 -17.20 14.86
C ASP A 113 -11.73 -18.48 14.97
N VAL A 114 -10.57 -18.34 15.61
CA VAL A 114 -9.60 -19.41 15.84
C VAL A 114 -9.57 -19.67 17.34
N ASP A 115 -10.08 -20.82 17.74
CA ASP A 115 -10.12 -21.27 19.13
C ASP A 115 -9.23 -22.51 19.33
N PRO A 116 -8.17 -22.45 20.16
CA PRO A 116 -7.71 -21.28 20.92
C PRO A 116 -6.95 -20.25 20.08
N PRO A 117 -6.91 -18.97 20.50
CA PRO A 117 -6.01 -17.98 19.93
C PRO A 117 -4.56 -18.44 20.02
N VAL A 118 -3.76 -18.16 18.99
CA VAL A 118 -2.35 -18.52 18.94
C VAL A 118 -1.53 -17.29 18.60
N ASN A 119 -0.54 -16.99 19.44
CA ASN A 119 0.34 -15.81 19.28
C ASN A 119 -0.41 -14.47 19.15
N GLY A 120 -1.58 -14.34 19.78
CA GLY A 120 -2.37 -13.10 19.79
C GLY A 120 -3.14 -12.82 18.50
N ALA A 121 -3.15 -13.76 17.54
CA ALA A 121 -4.14 -13.79 16.47
C ALA A 121 -5.23 -14.80 16.82
N ASP A 122 -6.47 -14.43 16.52
CA ASP A 122 -7.70 -15.15 16.87
C ASP A 122 -8.66 -15.23 15.68
N GLU A 123 -8.27 -14.77 14.50
CA GLU A 123 -9.13 -14.66 13.33
C GLU A 123 -8.37 -15.09 12.06
N ILE A 124 -9.05 -15.85 11.18
CA ILE A 124 -8.66 -16.07 9.79
C ILE A 124 -9.69 -15.39 8.89
N ASP A 125 -9.24 -14.57 7.96
CA ASP A 125 -10.12 -13.94 6.97
C ASP A 125 -9.97 -14.53 5.56
N LEU A 126 -10.95 -14.25 4.71
CA LEU A 126 -10.93 -14.69 3.31
C LEU A 126 -9.72 -14.13 2.54
N TRP A 127 -9.20 -12.95 2.92
CA TRP A 127 -8.03 -12.36 2.28
C TRP A 127 -6.79 -13.25 2.43
N GLN A 128 -6.52 -13.71 3.66
CA GLN A 128 -5.43 -14.65 3.96
C GLN A 128 -5.54 -15.95 3.18
N ILE A 129 -6.76 -16.47 3.00
CA ILE A 129 -6.99 -17.70 2.24
C ILE A 129 -6.69 -17.51 0.75
N LEU A 130 -7.08 -16.37 0.20
CA LEU A 130 -7.04 -16.09 -1.24
C LEU A 130 -5.66 -15.66 -1.75
N CYS A 131 -4.95 -14.78 -1.05
CA CYS A 131 -3.74 -14.16 -1.59
C CYS A 131 -2.69 -13.72 -0.56
N ASP A 132 -2.88 -14.05 0.71
CA ASP A 132 -1.95 -13.68 1.80
C ASP A 132 -1.69 -14.87 2.74
N ARG A 133 -1.41 -16.03 2.12
CA ARG A 133 -1.02 -17.24 2.83
C ARG A 133 0.40 -17.13 3.36
N ASP A 134 0.65 -17.66 4.56
CA ASP A 134 2.01 -17.78 5.08
C ASP A 134 2.80 -18.82 4.28
N ARG A 135 4.12 -18.74 4.34
CA ARG A 135 5.02 -19.66 3.64
C ARG A 135 4.75 -21.11 3.99
N TYR A 136 5.09 -21.99 3.05
CA TYR A 136 5.13 -23.42 3.31
C TYR A 136 6.13 -23.71 4.45
N GLY A 137 5.66 -24.38 5.51
CA GLY A 137 6.46 -24.62 6.72
C GLY A 137 6.62 -23.40 7.64
N GLY A 138 5.86 -22.32 7.41
CA GLY A 138 5.85 -21.12 8.25
C GLY A 138 5.51 -21.42 9.72
N ALA A 139 6.07 -20.62 10.62
CA ALA A 139 5.94 -20.82 12.07
C ALA A 139 4.59 -20.35 12.62
N ASN A 140 3.81 -19.56 11.87
CA ASN A 140 2.50 -19.12 12.31
C ASN A 140 1.48 -20.26 12.13
N PRO A 141 0.89 -20.79 13.21
CA PRO A 141 -0.03 -21.92 13.11
C PRO A 141 -1.45 -21.51 12.67
N ILE A 142 -1.76 -20.21 12.67
CA ILE A 142 -3.11 -19.72 12.35
C ILE A 142 -3.27 -19.39 10.88
N VAL A 143 -2.26 -18.73 10.31
CA VAL A 143 -2.39 -18.25 8.94
C VAL A 143 -2.40 -19.45 7.99
N PRO A 144 -3.39 -19.54 7.07
CA PRO A 144 -3.42 -20.57 6.05
C PRO A 144 -2.07 -20.64 5.34
N LYS A 145 -1.47 -21.83 5.31
CA LYS A 145 -0.14 -22.02 4.73
C LYS A 145 -0.24 -22.26 3.23
N ALA A 146 0.77 -21.80 2.52
CA ALA A 146 0.98 -22.21 1.14
C ALA A 146 1.13 -23.75 1.09
N ASP A 147 0.48 -24.38 0.13
CA ASP A 147 0.51 -25.84 -0.01
C ASP A 147 1.87 -26.32 -0.58
N SER A 148 2.60 -25.43 -1.24
CA SER A 148 3.95 -25.67 -1.79
C SER A 148 4.68 -24.35 -2.09
N ALA A 149 5.94 -24.42 -2.52
CA ALA A 149 6.69 -23.27 -3.04
C ALA A 149 6.09 -22.68 -4.34
N ALA A 150 5.23 -23.42 -5.04
CA ALA A 150 4.51 -22.95 -6.23
C ALA A 150 3.12 -22.39 -5.91
N ASP A 151 2.74 -22.32 -4.63
CA ASP A 151 1.49 -21.71 -4.21
C ASP A 151 1.62 -20.19 -4.15
N PHE A 152 1.21 -19.53 -5.22
CA PHE A 152 1.28 -18.07 -5.37
C PHE A 152 0.17 -17.31 -4.65
N ARG A 153 -0.66 -17.99 -3.84
CA ARG A 153 -1.46 -17.32 -2.81
C ARG A 153 -0.57 -16.89 -1.63
N CYS A 154 0.65 -17.43 -1.52
CA CYS A 154 1.70 -16.88 -0.68
C CYS A 154 2.45 -15.77 -1.44
N PRO A 155 2.37 -14.51 -0.98
CA PRO A 155 2.99 -13.38 -1.65
C PRO A 155 4.52 -13.47 -1.71
N GLU A 156 5.18 -14.05 -0.71
CA GLU A 156 6.64 -14.26 -0.73
C GLU A 156 7.06 -15.23 -1.85
N HIS A 157 6.37 -16.37 -1.98
CA HIS A 157 6.66 -17.33 -3.05
C HIS A 157 6.45 -16.70 -4.43
N PHE A 158 5.35 -15.94 -4.59
CA PHE A 158 5.08 -15.24 -5.84
C PHE A 158 6.12 -14.14 -6.12
N GLY A 159 6.54 -13.39 -5.10
CA GLY A 159 7.56 -12.36 -5.20
C GLY A 159 8.91 -12.92 -5.64
N GLU A 160 9.34 -14.04 -5.05
CA GLU A 160 10.58 -14.75 -5.41
C GLU A 160 10.53 -15.32 -6.83
N TYR A 161 9.36 -15.84 -7.23
CA TYR A 161 9.15 -16.31 -8.60
C TYR A 161 9.20 -15.15 -9.61
N ALA A 162 8.41 -14.09 -9.39
CA ALA A 162 8.30 -12.96 -10.30
C ALA A 162 9.58 -12.10 -10.40
N SER A 163 10.37 -12.05 -9.32
CA SER A 163 11.69 -11.39 -9.32
C SER A 163 12.80 -12.25 -9.93
N GLY A 164 12.51 -13.50 -10.29
CA GLY A 164 13.43 -14.39 -10.98
C GLY A 164 14.47 -15.06 -10.07
N THR A 165 14.24 -15.11 -8.76
CA THR A 165 15.04 -15.95 -7.83
C THR A 165 14.81 -17.43 -8.11
N LEU A 166 13.58 -17.81 -8.50
CA LEU A 166 13.22 -19.19 -8.82
C LEU A 166 13.22 -19.48 -10.33
N ASP A 167 12.92 -18.50 -11.19
CA ASP A 167 12.98 -18.65 -12.65
C ASP A 167 13.44 -17.33 -13.32
N PRO A 168 14.75 -17.13 -13.51
CA PRO A 168 15.32 -15.83 -13.89
C PRO A 168 14.92 -15.32 -15.29
N GLY A 169 14.30 -16.15 -16.14
CA GLY A 169 14.10 -15.87 -17.57
C GLY A 169 12.65 -15.57 -18.00
N THR A 170 11.65 -15.87 -17.18
CA THR A 170 10.24 -15.86 -17.64
C THR A 170 9.70 -14.45 -17.88
N TYR A 171 10.04 -13.49 -17.00
CA TYR A 171 9.45 -12.14 -17.01
C TYR A 171 10.51 -11.03 -16.87
N PRO A 172 11.46 -10.90 -17.81
CA PRO A 172 12.62 -10.03 -17.66
C PRO A 172 12.26 -8.54 -17.46
N ILE A 173 11.19 -8.07 -18.10
CA ILE A 173 10.73 -6.67 -17.96
C ILE A 173 10.11 -6.44 -16.58
N LEU A 174 9.21 -7.33 -16.13
CA LEU A 174 8.58 -7.22 -14.81
C LEU A 174 9.65 -7.30 -13.71
N ARG A 175 10.56 -8.27 -13.83
CA ARG A 175 11.72 -8.43 -12.94
C ARG A 175 12.52 -7.14 -12.81
N GLY A 176 12.83 -6.48 -13.92
CA GLY A 176 13.54 -5.19 -13.89
C GLY A 176 12.83 -4.13 -13.04
N PHE A 177 11.50 -4.04 -13.12
CA PHE A 177 10.72 -3.13 -12.27
C PHE A 177 10.74 -3.53 -10.80
N LEU A 178 10.57 -4.83 -10.50
CA LEU A 178 10.56 -5.35 -9.15
C LEU A 178 11.93 -5.18 -8.47
N GLU A 179 13.03 -5.52 -9.16
CA GLU A 179 14.40 -5.32 -8.66
C GLU A 179 14.72 -3.85 -8.40
N ALA A 180 14.38 -2.96 -9.34
CA ALA A 180 14.60 -1.52 -9.17
C ALA A 180 13.84 -0.99 -7.94
N ARG A 181 12.64 -1.51 -7.68
CA ARG A 181 11.85 -1.15 -6.50
C ARG A 181 12.45 -1.74 -5.23
N PHE A 182 12.84 -3.00 -5.23
CA PHE A 182 13.51 -3.63 -4.10
C PHE A 182 14.78 -2.89 -3.70
N ARG A 183 15.68 -2.60 -4.65
CA ARG A 183 16.92 -1.81 -4.42
C ARG A 183 16.62 -0.44 -3.83
N LYS A 184 15.57 0.24 -4.30
CA LYS A 184 15.12 1.52 -3.74
C LYS A 184 14.65 1.41 -2.28
N ARG A 185 14.25 0.23 -1.81
CA ARG A 185 13.72 -0.01 -0.46
C ARG A 185 14.69 -0.68 0.50
N GLN A 186 15.78 -1.28 0.02
CA GLN A 186 16.78 -1.96 0.86
C GLN A 186 17.33 -1.10 2.00
N ASN A 187 17.54 0.20 1.77
CA ASN A 187 18.09 1.13 2.76
C ASN A 187 17.10 2.24 3.15
N TRP A 188 15.79 1.98 2.99
CA TRP A 188 14.80 3.01 3.29
C TRP A 188 14.57 3.13 4.80
N ASN A 189 14.23 4.35 5.22
CA ASN A 189 13.71 4.61 6.56
C ASN A 189 12.27 5.11 6.41
N VAL A 190 11.33 4.46 7.08
CA VAL A 190 9.93 4.85 7.07
C VAL A 190 9.73 6.30 7.51
N THR A 191 10.46 6.79 8.53
CA THR A 191 10.34 8.18 9.00
C THR A 191 10.74 9.18 7.95
N ASP A 192 11.89 8.95 7.30
CA ASP A 192 12.39 9.79 6.22
C ASP A 192 11.49 9.73 4.98
N TYR A 193 10.91 8.57 4.72
CA TYR A 193 9.96 8.40 3.64
C TYR A 193 8.66 9.18 3.89
N VAL A 194 8.05 9.04 5.06
CA VAL A 194 6.84 9.79 5.44
C VAL A 194 7.12 11.29 5.43
N ALA A 195 8.26 11.72 5.98
CA ALA A 195 8.70 13.12 5.94
C ALA A 195 8.76 13.68 4.51
N LYS A 196 9.39 12.95 3.59
CA LYS A 196 9.47 13.34 2.17
C LYS A 196 8.11 13.37 1.48
N LYS A 197 7.15 12.55 1.93
CA LYS A 197 5.79 12.53 1.37
C LYS A 197 4.90 13.65 1.87
N LEU A 198 4.99 13.99 3.15
CA LEU A 198 4.16 15.02 3.76
C LEU A 198 4.73 16.43 3.54
N PHE A 199 6.07 16.57 3.60
CA PHE A 199 6.74 17.88 3.68
C PHE A 199 7.79 18.10 2.60
N HIS A 200 8.01 17.15 1.69
CA HIS A 200 9.04 17.22 0.64
C HIS A 200 10.48 17.46 1.17
N GLN A 201 10.75 17.06 2.42
CA GLN A 201 12.03 17.25 3.10
C GLN A 201 12.44 15.96 3.83
N PRO A 202 13.74 15.69 4.03
CA PRO A 202 14.17 14.58 4.86
C PRO A 202 13.80 14.83 6.33
N PHE A 203 13.60 13.75 7.09
CA PHE A 203 13.07 13.83 8.46
C PHE A 203 13.92 14.70 9.39
N ASN A 204 15.25 14.66 9.24
CA ASN A 204 16.19 15.45 10.03
C ASN A 204 16.14 16.96 9.72
N ALA A 205 15.60 17.38 8.57
CA ALA A 205 15.41 18.78 8.21
C ALA A 205 14.08 19.36 8.72
N LEU A 206 13.16 18.52 9.20
CA LEU A 206 11.86 18.96 9.70
C LEU A 206 11.97 19.67 11.05
N ILE A 207 11.09 20.65 11.29
CA ILE A 207 10.89 21.26 12.62
C ILE A 207 10.16 20.29 13.57
N PRO A 208 10.21 20.50 14.90
CA PRO A 208 9.63 19.57 15.88
C PRO A 208 8.16 19.20 15.61
N ASP A 209 7.29 20.16 15.29
CA ASP A 209 5.87 19.90 15.02
C ASP A 209 5.65 19.00 13.80
N GLN A 210 6.45 19.19 12.75
CA GLN A 210 6.40 18.35 11.55
C GLN A 210 6.91 16.94 11.85
N ARG A 211 7.97 16.80 12.67
CA ARG A 211 8.44 15.48 13.13
C ARG A 211 7.37 14.76 13.96
N TYR A 212 6.67 15.49 14.84
CA TYR A 212 5.54 14.93 15.58
C TYR A 212 4.44 14.43 14.64
N GLN A 213 4.08 15.20 13.59
CA GLN A 213 3.12 14.75 12.60
C GLN A 213 3.57 13.50 11.84
N VAL A 214 4.86 13.40 11.48
CA VAL A 214 5.42 12.16 10.90
C VAL A 214 5.26 10.98 11.86
N TYR A 215 5.64 11.14 13.13
CA TYR A 215 5.48 10.08 14.13
C TYR A 215 4.02 9.73 14.39
N ALA A 216 3.11 10.70 14.38
CA ALA A 216 1.68 10.46 14.52
C ALA A 216 1.14 9.65 13.34
N VAL A 217 1.55 9.95 12.10
CA VAL A 217 1.17 9.16 10.92
C VAL A 217 1.69 7.73 11.00
N ILE A 218 2.95 7.55 11.43
CA ILE A 218 3.55 6.21 11.56
C ILE A 218 2.90 5.42 12.71
N GLY A 219 2.73 6.06 13.87
CA GLY A 219 2.17 5.47 15.09
C GLY A 219 0.69 5.15 14.98
N ASN A 220 -0.09 5.99 14.29
CA ASN A 220 -1.48 5.72 13.96
C ASN A 220 -1.64 4.72 12.80
N ARG A 221 -0.53 4.13 12.31
CA ARG A 221 -0.52 3.18 11.19
C ARG A 221 -1.26 3.72 9.96
N ALA A 222 -1.16 5.03 9.79
CA ALA A 222 -2.08 5.75 8.93
C ALA A 222 -1.72 5.57 7.46
N LEU A 223 -2.79 5.51 6.68
CA LEU A 223 -2.79 5.40 5.25
C LEU A 223 -2.34 6.74 4.63
N ILE A 224 -1.16 6.78 4.01
CA ILE A 224 -0.67 8.02 3.38
C ILE A 224 -1.31 8.14 2.01
N CYS A 225 -2.49 8.74 1.97
CA CYS A 225 -2.93 9.49 0.81
C CYS A 225 -2.37 10.91 0.93
N ALA A 226 -1.82 11.46 -0.15
CA ALA A 226 -1.60 12.89 -0.18
C ALA A 226 -2.99 13.57 -0.09
N ASN A 227 -3.30 14.16 1.08
CA ASN A 227 -4.57 14.69 1.63
C ASN A 227 -5.61 13.68 2.18
N LYS A 228 -6.27 13.88 3.35
CA LYS A 228 -6.12 14.85 4.48
C LYS A 228 -7.06 14.40 5.62
N TYR A 229 -6.55 13.82 6.72
CA TYR A 229 -7.32 13.12 7.77
C TYR A 229 -8.10 11.90 7.26
N GLY A 230 -7.89 10.73 7.86
CA GLY A 230 -8.66 9.53 7.49
C GLY A 230 -10.15 9.55 7.91
N VAL A 231 -10.75 10.73 8.13
CA VAL A 231 -12.13 10.89 8.63
C VAL A 231 -12.83 12.10 7.97
N PRO A 232 -14.14 12.01 7.63
CA PRO A 232 -14.93 13.13 7.12
C PRO A 232 -14.91 14.32 8.08
N TYR A 233 -14.84 15.55 7.55
CA TYR A 233 -14.82 16.78 8.37
C TYR A 233 -16.00 16.78 9.35
N GLU A 234 -17.16 16.26 8.94
CA GLU A 234 -18.38 16.15 9.72
C GLU A 234 -18.24 15.21 10.93
N ALA A 235 -17.36 14.21 10.86
CA ALA A 235 -17.05 13.24 11.92
C ALA A 235 -15.92 13.69 12.88
N LEU A 236 -15.30 14.85 12.62
CA LEU A 236 -14.30 15.46 13.49
C LEU A 236 -14.96 16.07 14.75
N ASN A 237 -14.31 15.96 15.89
CA ASN A 237 -14.74 16.64 17.11
C ASN A 237 -14.56 18.18 16.99
N PRO A 238 -15.21 18.99 17.85
CA PRO A 238 -15.17 20.45 17.74
C PRO A 238 -13.77 21.06 17.75
N ASN A 239 -12.83 20.48 18.51
CA ASN A 239 -11.43 20.94 18.53
C ASN A 239 -10.72 20.67 17.18
N GLN A 240 -11.02 19.56 16.50
CA GLN A 240 -10.47 19.19 15.19
C GLN A 240 -11.05 20.04 14.05
N LYS A 241 -12.33 20.40 14.11
CA LYS A 241 -12.98 21.33 13.15
C LYS A 241 -12.43 22.75 13.26
N ASN A 242 -12.32 23.28 14.49
CA ASN A 242 -11.76 24.61 14.77
C ASN A 242 -10.31 24.78 14.26
N TRP A 243 -9.53 23.70 14.25
CA TRP A 243 -8.18 23.72 13.70
C TRP A 243 -8.18 23.78 12.16
N VAL A 244 -9.02 22.98 11.49
CA VAL A 244 -9.18 22.98 10.02
C VAL A 244 -9.64 24.35 9.52
N ASP A 245 -10.52 25.02 10.26
CA ASP A 245 -11.06 26.34 9.90
C ASP A 245 -10.06 27.49 10.18
N ALA A 246 -9.34 27.47 11.32
CA ALA A 246 -8.27 28.43 11.60
C ALA A 246 -7.09 28.34 10.61
N ALA A 247 -6.80 27.14 10.09
CA ALA A 247 -5.81 26.91 9.06
C ALA A 247 -6.24 27.41 7.67
N MET A 248 -7.55 27.39 7.35
CA MET A 248 -8.13 27.98 6.13
C MET A 248 -8.19 29.52 6.19
N GLY A 249 -8.48 30.10 7.36
CA GLY A 249 -8.55 31.56 7.55
C GLY A 249 -7.21 32.31 7.55
N LYS A 250 -6.11 31.66 7.96
CA LYS A 250 -4.73 32.22 7.92
C LYS A 250 -3.97 31.92 6.61
N GLY A 251 -4.56 31.16 5.68
CA GLY A 251 -3.95 30.78 4.39
C GLY A 251 -2.88 29.68 4.46
N ILE A 252 -2.87 28.88 5.53
CA ILE A 252 -1.89 27.81 5.81
C ILE A 252 -2.33 26.48 5.14
N LEU A 253 -3.64 26.29 5.02
CA LEU A 253 -4.34 25.46 4.03
C LEU A 253 -5.21 26.42 3.20
N ARG A 254 -5.65 26.04 2.01
CA ARG A 254 -6.85 26.68 1.40
C ARG A 254 -7.85 25.55 1.14
N TRP A 255 -8.81 25.73 0.25
CA TRP A 255 -8.94 24.67 -0.73
C TRP A 255 -7.61 24.63 -1.51
N ASN A 256 -6.68 23.97 -0.83
CA ASN A 256 -5.23 23.71 -0.93
C ASN A 256 -4.91 22.85 0.32
#